data_AF-A0A0S1S468-F1
#
_entry.id   AF-A0A0S1S468-F1
#
_cell.length_a   1.000
_cell.length_b   1.000
_cell.length_c   1.000
_cell.angle_alpha   90.00
_cell.angle_beta   90.00
_cell.angle_gamma   90.00
#
_symmetry.space_group_name_H-M   'P 1'
#
loop_
_entity.id
_entity.type
_entity.pdbx_description
1 polymer ?
#
loop_
_entity_poly.entity_id
_entity_poly.type
_entity_poly.pdbx_seq_one_letter_code
_entity_poly.pdbx_strand_id
1 'polypeptide(L)'
;MKKNLIYLLLFASVAIHAQKNIYESDKFDALSSEHEVLAIIPFLTNLELKDQISKTELKALEKKEGYAVQDALEVYFSRIKKKKKFSVEFQNIKNTNAILTKNDIDYDNIDVYTIKELCKILEVDGIISGNLDMNILLSKGIPDGFSFIDYLMGDSNYGRIGMKISDGASGKLLWKYEKEINKKSGKNTNDLIDGMMKSATRKFPYEREKAKNRKND
;
A
#
# COMPACT_ATOMS: atom_id res chain seq x y z
N MET A 1 -16.63 25.08 43.73
CA MET A 1 -16.44 23.74 43.12
C MET A 1 -16.86 23.68 41.64
N LYS A 2 -17.94 24.35 41.19
CA LYS A 2 -18.36 24.33 39.77
C LYS A 2 -17.40 25.01 38.76
N LYS A 3 -16.69 26.07 39.17
CA LYS A 3 -15.71 26.78 38.30
C LYS A 3 -14.48 25.92 37.96
N ASN A 4 -14.02 25.07 38.87
CA ASN A 4 -12.84 24.22 38.65
C ASN A 4 -13.14 23.03 37.72
N LEU A 5 -14.41 22.63 37.61
CA LEU A 5 -14.87 21.58 36.68
C LEU A 5 -14.85 22.05 35.22
N ILE A 6 -15.10 23.35 34.98
CA ILE A 6 -15.06 23.96 33.64
C ILE A 6 -13.63 24.02 33.10
N TYR A 7 -12.65 24.32 33.95
CA TYR A 7 -11.23 24.33 33.53
C TYR A 7 -10.70 22.92 33.23
N LEU A 8 -11.19 21.88 33.94
CA LEU A 8 -10.85 20.48 33.65
C LEU A 8 -11.42 20.02 32.30
N LEU A 9 -12.61 20.50 31.94
CA LEU A 9 -13.27 20.19 30.66
C LEU A 9 -12.63 20.93 29.47
N LEU A 10 -12.08 22.13 29.70
CA LEU A 10 -11.34 22.90 28.69
C LEU A 10 -9.92 22.37 28.43
N PHE A 11 -9.31 21.66 29.38
CA PHE A 11 -8.00 21.03 29.18
C PHE A 11 -8.10 19.68 28.42
N ALA A 12 -9.27 19.03 28.46
CA ALA A 12 -9.52 17.77 27.77
C ALA A 12 -9.77 17.91 26.25
N SER A 13 -9.96 19.13 25.74
CA SER A 13 -10.20 19.39 24.31
C SER A 13 -8.93 19.57 23.48
N VAL A 14 -7.75 19.60 24.12
CA VAL A 14 -6.47 19.73 23.43
C VAL A 14 -5.83 18.35 23.30
N ALA A 15 -5.69 17.91 22.04
CA ALA A 15 -4.91 16.74 21.59
C ALA A 15 -5.63 15.38 21.50
N ILE A 16 -6.75 15.31 20.77
CA ILE A 16 -6.98 14.16 19.88
C ILE A 16 -6.34 14.49 18.53
N HIS A 17 -5.01 14.54 18.48
CA HIS A 17 -4.29 14.48 17.21
C HIS A 17 -4.31 13.04 16.74
N ALA A 18 -5.40 12.64 16.06
CA ALA A 18 -5.39 11.40 15.30
C ALA A 18 -4.24 11.49 14.30
N GLN A 19 -3.20 10.67 14.46
CA GLN A 19 -2.12 10.55 13.48
C GLN A 19 -2.77 10.30 12.11
N LYS A 20 -2.60 11.27 11.20
CA LYS A 20 -3.06 11.10 9.82
C LYS A 20 -2.12 10.09 9.18
N ASN A 21 -2.52 8.82 9.19
CA ASN A 21 -1.82 7.75 8.48
C ASN A 21 -1.82 7.95 6.96
N ILE A 22 -2.48 9.00 6.46
CA ILE A 22 -2.63 9.34 5.05
C ILE A 22 -1.98 10.69 4.79
N TYR A 23 -1.06 10.68 3.84
CA TYR A 23 -0.53 11.87 3.19
C TYR A 23 -1.18 11.99 1.81
N GLU A 24 -1.56 13.21 1.45
CA GLU A 24 -1.97 13.58 0.09
C GLU A 24 -1.26 14.88 -0.26
N SER A 25 -0.74 14.96 -1.48
CA SER A 25 -0.05 16.15 -1.97
C SER A 25 -1.05 17.28 -2.26
N ASP A 26 -0.72 18.51 -1.86
CA ASP A 26 -1.51 19.70 -2.24
C ASP A 26 -1.52 19.93 -3.77
N LYS A 27 -0.59 19.29 -4.50
CA LYS A 27 -0.51 19.33 -5.96
C LYS A 27 -1.15 18.12 -6.63
N PHE A 28 -1.88 17.29 -5.89
CA PHE A 28 -2.47 16.06 -6.41
C PHE A 28 -3.29 16.34 -7.68
N ASP A 29 -4.28 17.23 -7.58
CA ASP A 29 -5.22 17.46 -8.69
C ASP A 29 -4.52 18.03 -9.94
N ALA A 30 -3.52 18.90 -9.76
CA ALA A 30 -2.75 19.48 -10.85
C ALA A 30 -1.80 18.48 -11.53
N LEU A 31 -1.27 17.52 -10.77
CA LEU A 31 -0.36 16.51 -11.30
C LEU A 31 -1.11 15.31 -11.88
N SER A 32 -2.32 15.01 -11.39
CA SER A 32 -3.06 13.80 -11.75
C SER A 32 -4.27 14.03 -12.66
N SER A 33 -4.51 15.25 -13.16
CA SER A 33 -5.74 15.58 -13.90
C SER A 33 -5.91 14.75 -15.18
N GLU A 34 -4.78 14.47 -15.85
CA GLU A 34 -4.72 13.73 -17.11
C GLU A 34 -4.32 12.26 -16.92
N HIS A 35 -4.23 11.76 -15.68
CA HIS A 35 -3.89 10.36 -15.47
C HIS A 35 -5.03 9.46 -15.97
N GLU A 36 -4.69 8.49 -16.80
CA GLU A 36 -5.59 7.47 -17.31
C GLU A 36 -5.22 6.08 -16.78
N VAL A 37 -3.93 5.76 -16.65
CA VAL A 37 -3.45 4.41 -16.29
C VAL A 37 -2.43 4.47 -15.17
N LEU A 38 -2.63 3.63 -14.14
CA LEU A 38 -1.63 3.37 -13.10
C LEU A 38 -1.13 1.93 -13.16
N ALA A 39 0.17 1.72 -12.99
CA ALA A 39 0.73 0.37 -12.75
C ALA A 39 0.86 0.08 -11.26
N ILE A 40 0.77 -1.19 -10.88
CA ILE A 40 1.10 -1.67 -9.53
C ILE A 40 2.38 -2.48 -9.66
N ILE A 41 3.45 -2.07 -9.00
CA ILE A 41 4.72 -2.81 -9.00
C ILE A 41 4.84 -3.70 -7.75
N PRO A 42 5.71 -4.73 -7.76
CA PRO A 42 5.96 -5.54 -6.57
C PRO A 42 6.38 -4.67 -5.38
N PHE A 43 5.86 -5.00 -4.19
CA PHE A 43 6.20 -4.26 -2.97
C PHE A 43 7.56 -4.70 -2.45
N LEU A 44 8.37 -3.75 -1.99
CA LEU A 44 9.64 -4.04 -1.36
C LEU A 44 9.38 -4.56 0.05
N THR A 45 9.81 -5.78 0.33
CA THR A 45 9.51 -6.50 1.56
C THR A 45 10.79 -6.69 2.35
N ASN A 46 10.71 -6.47 3.65
CA ASN A 46 11.75 -6.78 4.61
C ASN A 46 11.17 -7.75 5.64
N LEU A 47 11.77 -8.93 5.76
CA LEU A 47 11.33 -9.99 6.67
C LEU A 47 12.28 -10.14 7.86
N GLU A 48 11.74 -9.92 9.06
CA GLU A 48 12.46 -10.12 10.33
C GLU A 48 11.93 -11.38 11.04
N LEU A 49 12.15 -12.54 10.43
CA LEU A 49 11.71 -13.83 10.97
C LEU A 49 12.60 -14.23 12.16
N LYS A 50 11.99 -14.87 13.18
CA LYS A 50 12.69 -15.29 14.40
C LYS A 50 13.65 -16.47 14.17
N ASP A 51 13.41 -17.26 13.13
CA ASP A 51 14.16 -18.47 12.83
C ASP A 51 15.43 -18.17 12.02
N GLN A 52 16.43 -19.04 12.16
CA GLN A 52 17.68 -18.94 11.41
C GLN A 52 17.48 -19.45 9.97
N ILE A 53 16.98 -18.57 9.11
CA ILE A 53 16.78 -18.83 7.68
C ILE A 53 18.01 -18.35 6.89
N SER A 54 18.36 -19.07 5.81
CA SER A 54 19.46 -18.65 4.95
C SER A 54 19.14 -17.32 4.24
N LYS A 55 20.14 -16.49 3.96
CA LYS A 55 19.93 -15.20 3.27
C LYS A 55 19.23 -15.36 1.91
N THR A 56 19.55 -16.42 1.18
CA THR A 56 18.95 -16.71 -0.13
C THR A 56 17.47 -17.06 -0.02
N GLU A 57 17.11 -17.85 0.99
CA GLU A 57 15.74 -18.22 1.27
C GLU A 57 14.94 -17.03 1.78
N LEU A 58 15.51 -16.21 2.68
CA LEU A 58 14.88 -14.98 3.16
C LEU A 58 14.51 -14.04 1.99
N LYS A 59 15.44 -13.81 1.07
CA LYS A 59 15.19 -13.00 -0.14
C LYS A 59 14.08 -13.59 -1.02
N ALA A 60 14.04 -14.91 -1.18
CA ALA A 60 12.99 -15.57 -1.95
C ALA A 60 11.60 -15.38 -1.30
N LEU A 61 11.54 -15.42 0.04
CA LEU A 61 10.33 -15.16 0.82
C LEU A 61 9.88 -13.70 0.71
N GLU A 62 10.80 -12.74 0.87
CA GLU A 62 10.55 -11.30 0.71
C GLU A 62 9.96 -10.99 -0.66
N LYS A 63 10.60 -11.50 -1.71
CA LYS A 63 10.13 -11.40 -3.09
C LYS A 63 8.70 -11.92 -3.22
N LYS A 64 8.43 -13.12 -2.68
CA LYS A 64 7.12 -13.75 -2.79
C LYS A 64 6.02 -12.97 -2.06
N GLU A 65 6.30 -12.45 -0.87
CA GLU A 65 5.36 -11.57 -0.15
C GLU A 65 5.11 -10.26 -0.91
N GLY A 66 6.16 -9.70 -1.53
CA GLY A 66 6.06 -8.48 -2.35
C GLY A 66 5.13 -8.65 -3.55
N TYR A 67 5.23 -9.77 -4.26
CA TYR A 67 4.30 -10.15 -5.34
C TYR A 67 2.90 -10.48 -4.80
N ALA A 68 2.79 -11.14 -3.64
CA ALA A 68 1.48 -11.43 -3.05
C ALA A 68 0.68 -10.16 -2.72
N VAL A 69 1.36 -9.07 -2.30
CA VAL A 69 0.72 -7.77 -2.11
C VAL A 69 0.25 -7.16 -3.44
N GLN A 70 1.09 -7.23 -4.48
CA GLN A 70 0.74 -6.76 -5.83
C GLN A 70 -0.52 -7.48 -6.35
N ASP A 71 -0.56 -8.81 -6.25
CA ASP A 71 -1.70 -9.65 -6.62
C ASP A 71 -2.96 -9.27 -5.83
N ALA A 72 -2.83 -9.13 -4.50
CA ALA A 72 -3.94 -8.78 -3.63
C ALA A 72 -4.52 -7.39 -3.96
N LEU A 73 -3.67 -6.41 -4.34
CA LEU A 73 -4.11 -5.10 -4.79
C LEU A 73 -4.86 -5.16 -6.14
N GLU A 74 -4.36 -5.93 -7.11
CA GLU A 74 -5.07 -6.12 -8.39
C GLU A 74 -6.47 -6.72 -8.17
N VAL A 75 -6.56 -7.76 -7.33
CA VAL A 75 -7.83 -8.39 -6.94
C VAL A 75 -8.75 -7.38 -6.24
N TYR A 76 -8.20 -6.59 -5.32
CA TYR A 76 -8.96 -5.55 -4.62
C TYR A 76 -9.55 -4.52 -5.59
N PHE A 77 -8.71 -3.91 -6.43
CA PHE A 77 -9.13 -2.88 -7.38
C PHE A 77 -10.12 -3.43 -8.41
N SER A 78 -9.89 -4.63 -8.93
CA SER A 78 -10.82 -5.31 -9.85
C SER A 78 -12.20 -5.51 -9.24
N ARG A 79 -12.26 -5.89 -7.96
CA ARG A 79 -13.52 -6.08 -7.24
C ARG A 79 -14.20 -4.75 -6.92
N ILE A 80 -13.45 -3.71 -6.54
CA ILE A 80 -14.02 -2.38 -6.26
C ILE A 80 -14.49 -1.69 -7.55
N LYS A 81 -13.79 -1.86 -8.67
CA LYS A 81 -14.19 -1.31 -9.98
C LYS A 81 -15.61 -1.72 -10.39
N LYS A 82 -16.07 -2.91 -9.99
CA LYS A 82 -17.44 -3.39 -10.21
C LYS A 82 -18.50 -2.62 -9.40
N LYS A 83 -18.10 -2.02 -8.27
CA LYS A 83 -18.98 -1.33 -7.31
C LYS A 83 -18.88 0.20 -7.39
N LYS A 84 -17.71 0.71 -7.77
CA LYS A 84 -17.35 2.12 -7.80
C LYS A 84 -16.56 2.42 -9.06
N LYS A 85 -16.65 3.65 -9.57
CA LYS A 85 -15.87 4.08 -10.72
C LYS A 85 -14.58 4.77 -10.27
N PHE A 86 -13.44 4.28 -10.74
CA PHE A 86 -12.15 4.98 -10.64
C PHE A 86 -12.00 5.98 -11.80
N SER A 87 -11.26 7.07 -11.59
CA SER A 87 -10.89 8.00 -12.67
C SER A 87 -9.78 7.43 -13.57
N VAL A 88 -9.03 6.45 -13.07
CA VAL A 88 -7.97 5.73 -13.78
C VAL A 88 -8.32 4.26 -13.96
N GLU A 89 -7.66 3.64 -14.92
CA GLU A 89 -7.51 2.21 -15.09
C GLU A 89 -6.23 1.70 -14.41
N PHE A 90 -6.22 0.42 -14.07
CA PHE A 90 -5.04 -0.24 -13.52
C PHE A 90 -4.45 -1.19 -14.56
N GLN A 91 -3.17 -1.02 -14.87
CA GLN A 91 -2.44 -1.93 -15.74
C GLN A 91 -2.47 -3.34 -15.13
N ASN A 92 -2.74 -4.35 -15.96
CA ASN A 92 -2.71 -5.74 -15.51
C ASN A 92 -1.31 -6.12 -15.03
N ILE A 93 -1.23 -6.74 -13.85
CA ILE A 93 0.06 -6.99 -13.19
C ILE A 93 0.93 -8.00 -13.95
N LYS A 94 0.33 -8.93 -14.72
CA LYS A 94 1.11 -9.84 -15.58
C LYS A 94 1.80 -9.07 -16.69
N ASN A 95 1.13 -8.06 -17.26
CA ASN A 95 1.74 -7.17 -18.24
C ASN A 95 2.83 -6.31 -17.58
N THR A 96 2.56 -5.71 -16.41
CA THR A 96 3.56 -4.95 -15.64
C THR A 96 4.82 -5.78 -15.40
N ASN A 97 4.67 -6.98 -14.84
CA ASN A 97 5.79 -7.86 -14.53
C ASN A 97 6.53 -8.34 -15.80
N ALA A 98 5.81 -8.60 -16.89
CA ALA A 98 6.42 -8.96 -18.17
C ALA A 98 7.20 -7.79 -18.79
N ILE A 99 6.69 -6.56 -18.70
CA ILE A 99 7.39 -5.36 -19.20
C ILE A 99 8.65 -5.10 -18.38
N LEU A 100 8.57 -5.17 -17.05
CA LEU A 100 9.74 -5.07 -16.17
C LEU A 100 10.81 -6.11 -16.53
N THR A 101 10.41 -7.38 -16.62
CA THR A 101 11.33 -8.48 -16.95
C THR A 101 11.99 -8.30 -18.32
N LYS A 102 11.24 -7.82 -19.33
CA LYS A 102 11.77 -7.55 -20.68
C LYS A 102 12.80 -6.42 -20.72
N ASN A 103 12.83 -5.57 -19.70
CA ASN A 103 13.78 -4.47 -19.54
C ASN A 103 14.84 -4.78 -18.48
N ASP A 104 15.05 -6.06 -18.16
CA ASP A 104 16.01 -6.53 -17.14
C ASP A 104 15.78 -5.91 -15.75
N ILE A 105 14.52 -5.57 -15.45
CA ILE A 105 14.06 -5.10 -14.14
C ILE A 105 13.43 -6.26 -13.40
N ASP A 106 13.99 -6.60 -12.26
CA ASP A 106 13.50 -7.62 -11.36
C ASP A 106 13.33 -7.06 -9.93
N TYR A 107 12.97 -7.94 -9.01
CA TYR A 107 12.73 -7.57 -7.62
C TYR A 107 13.96 -7.01 -6.92
N ASP A 108 15.16 -7.45 -7.28
CA ASP A 108 16.40 -7.11 -6.61
C ASP A 108 16.97 -5.76 -7.10
N ASN A 109 16.51 -5.24 -8.24
CA ASN A 109 17.02 -3.99 -8.82
C ASN A 109 15.95 -2.91 -9.12
N ILE A 110 14.66 -3.19 -8.88
CA ILE A 110 13.57 -2.24 -9.20
C ILE A 110 13.69 -0.90 -8.45
N ASP A 111 14.34 -0.89 -7.29
CA ASP A 111 14.56 0.29 -6.45
C ASP A 111 15.71 1.19 -6.93
N VAL A 112 16.52 0.72 -7.89
CA VAL A 112 17.57 1.51 -8.55
C VAL A 112 16.96 2.54 -9.51
N TYR A 113 15.78 2.25 -10.06
CA TYR A 113 15.10 3.09 -11.05
C TYR A 113 14.26 4.18 -10.38
N THR A 114 14.28 5.38 -10.98
CA THR A 114 13.38 6.45 -10.57
C THR A 114 11.94 6.14 -10.98
N ILE A 115 10.97 6.74 -10.28
CA ILE A 115 9.54 6.64 -10.64
C ILE A 115 9.31 7.05 -12.11
N LYS A 116 10.00 8.09 -12.58
CA LYS A 116 9.87 8.57 -13.95
C LYS A 116 10.34 7.53 -14.97
N GLU A 117 11.46 6.87 -14.70
CA GLU A 117 11.98 5.80 -15.57
C GLU A 117 11.03 4.61 -15.58
N LEU A 118 10.58 4.16 -14.40
CA LEU A 118 9.62 3.06 -14.30
C LEU A 118 8.32 3.37 -15.02
N CYS A 119 7.73 4.56 -14.85
CA CYS A 119 6.52 4.95 -15.56
C CYS A 119 6.71 5.00 -17.07
N LYS A 120 7.86 5.49 -17.54
CA LYS A 120 8.19 5.52 -18.97
C LYS A 120 8.33 4.11 -19.55
N ILE A 121 9.00 3.21 -18.83
CA ILE A 121 9.18 1.80 -19.24
C ILE A 121 7.85 1.06 -19.27
N LEU A 122 7.01 1.31 -18.26
CA LEU A 122 5.69 0.68 -18.11
C LEU A 122 4.59 1.30 -18.97
N GLU A 123 4.85 2.44 -19.61
CA GLU A 123 3.88 3.21 -20.38
C GLU A 123 2.63 3.59 -19.55
N VAL A 124 2.83 4.15 -18.36
CA VAL A 124 1.76 4.54 -17.43
C VAL A 124 1.96 5.95 -16.88
N ASP A 125 0.87 6.57 -16.41
CA ASP A 125 0.88 7.93 -15.86
C ASP A 125 1.33 7.98 -14.40
N GLY A 126 1.28 6.84 -13.71
CA GLY A 126 1.74 6.75 -12.32
C GLY A 126 1.88 5.32 -11.85
N ILE A 127 2.52 5.18 -10.69
CA ILE A 127 2.81 3.87 -10.09
C ILE A 127 2.27 3.83 -8.67
N ILE A 128 1.64 2.70 -8.35
CA ILE A 128 1.37 2.23 -7.01
C ILE A 128 2.53 1.34 -6.57
N SER A 129 3.22 1.75 -5.52
CA SER A 129 4.35 1.03 -4.94
C SER A 129 4.29 1.07 -3.42
N GLY A 130 5.21 0.40 -2.73
CA GLY A 130 5.18 0.38 -1.29
C GLY A 130 6.25 -0.46 -0.64
N ASN A 131 6.20 -0.45 0.69
CA ASN A 131 7.10 -1.18 1.56
C ASN A 131 6.27 -2.08 2.49
N LEU A 132 6.76 -3.28 2.76
CA LEU A 132 6.18 -4.24 3.68
C LEU A 132 7.26 -4.71 4.65
N ASP A 133 7.19 -4.25 5.89
CA ASP A 133 8.07 -4.71 6.97
C ASP A 133 7.28 -5.65 7.85
N MET A 134 7.74 -6.89 8.07
CA MET A 134 7.00 -7.84 8.90
C MET A 134 7.87 -8.93 9.50
N ASN A 135 7.40 -9.50 10.60
CA ASN A 135 8.08 -10.60 11.32
C ASN A 135 7.36 -11.95 11.18
N ILE A 136 6.37 -12.02 10.27
CA ILE A 136 5.59 -13.20 9.93
C ILE A 136 5.39 -13.28 8.42
N LEU A 137 5.05 -14.47 7.93
CA LEU A 137 4.61 -14.67 6.55
C LEU A 137 3.08 -14.57 6.49
N LEU A 138 2.50 -14.00 5.44
CA LEU A 138 1.04 -13.87 5.29
C LEU A 138 0.49 -14.48 4.00
N SER A 139 1.36 -14.68 3.00
CA SER A 139 0.95 -15.19 1.70
C SER A 139 0.73 -16.70 1.75
N LYS A 140 -0.34 -17.14 1.07
CA LYS A 140 -0.72 -18.56 1.02
C LYS A 140 0.27 -19.32 0.13
N GLY A 141 0.71 -20.49 0.58
CA GLY A 141 1.58 -21.36 -0.20
C GLY A 141 3.06 -20.99 -0.15
N ILE A 142 3.48 -20.06 0.71
CA ILE A 142 4.84 -20.08 1.24
C ILE A 142 4.96 -21.33 2.14
N PRO A 143 5.97 -22.19 1.95
CA PRO A 143 6.25 -23.26 2.89
C PRO A 143 6.51 -22.62 4.25
N ASP A 144 5.60 -22.84 5.20
CA ASP A 144 5.90 -23.17 6.59
C ASP A 144 4.65 -23.11 7.48
N GLY A 145 4.52 -24.08 8.38
CA GLY A 145 3.51 -24.10 9.45
C GLY A 145 3.58 -22.92 10.43
N PHE A 146 4.54 -22.01 10.23
CA PHE A 146 4.88 -20.81 11.00
C PHE A 146 3.82 -19.70 10.90
N SER A 147 3.32 -19.40 9.69
CA SER A 147 2.52 -18.20 9.41
C SER A 147 1.25 -18.06 10.24
N PHE A 148 0.45 -19.13 10.36
CA PHE A 148 -0.88 -19.03 10.96
C PHE A 148 -0.88 -19.32 12.47
N ILE A 149 -0.06 -20.27 12.93
CA ILE A 149 -0.02 -20.68 14.34
C ILE A 149 0.58 -19.56 15.19
N ASP A 150 1.71 -18.98 14.77
CA ASP A 150 2.32 -17.86 15.47
C ASP A 150 1.53 -16.57 15.32
N TYR A 151 0.79 -16.36 14.24
CA TYR A 151 -0.14 -15.23 14.14
C TYR A 151 -1.28 -15.29 15.18
N LEU A 152 -1.71 -16.49 15.58
CA LEU A 152 -2.70 -16.65 16.64
C LEU A 152 -2.08 -16.53 18.04
N MET A 153 -0.90 -17.14 18.23
CA MET A 153 -0.23 -17.27 19.53
C MET A 153 0.72 -16.11 19.88
N GLY A 154 1.17 -15.33 18.89
CA GLY A 154 2.24 -14.34 18.98
C GLY A 154 1.80 -12.96 19.45
N ASP A 155 2.73 -12.01 19.36
CA ASP A 155 2.59 -10.62 19.80
C ASP A 155 1.48 -9.86 19.05
N SER A 156 1.10 -8.68 19.51
CA SER A 156 0.08 -7.89 18.82
C SER A 156 0.58 -7.14 17.59
N ASN A 157 1.89 -6.95 17.45
CA ASN A 157 2.50 -6.18 16.36
C ASN A 157 3.33 -7.09 15.45
N TYR A 158 2.91 -7.16 14.19
CA TYR A 158 3.49 -8.03 13.17
C TYR A 158 4.21 -7.26 12.06
N GLY A 159 4.29 -5.93 12.18
CA GLY A 159 4.97 -5.08 11.22
C GLY A 159 4.12 -3.94 10.68
N ARG A 160 4.48 -3.44 9.49
CA ARG A 160 3.86 -2.29 8.85
C ARG A 160 3.84 -2.45 7.34
N ILE A 161 2.74 -2.04 6.73
CA ILE A 161 2.62 -1.90 5.28
C ILE A 161 2.43 -0.42 4.94
N GLY A 162 3.20 0.06 3.98
CA GLY A 162 3.08 1.39 3.40
C GLY A 162 2.77 1.30 1.91
N MET A 163 1.70 1.94 1.46
CA MET A 163 1.36 2.08 0.04
C MET A 163 1.52 3.54 -0.38
N LYS A 164 2.08 3.76 -1.56
CA LYS A 164 2.36 5.07 -2.16
C LYS A 164 1.82 5.09 -3.58
N ILE A 165 1.39 6.27 -4.01
CA ILE A 165 1.07 6.56 -5.41
C ILE A 165 1.94 7.72 -5.83
N SER A 166 2.66 7.56 -6.93
CA SER A 166 3.57 8.57 -7.46
C SER A 166 3.23 8.92 -8.91
N ASP A 167 3.36 10.19 -9.25
CA ASP A 167 3.19 10.71 -10.61
C ASP A 167 4.39 10.32 -11.49
N GLY A 168 4.11 9.82 -12.69
CA GLY A 168 5.09 9.41 -13.68
C GLY A 168 5.78 10.55 -14.39
N ALA A 169 5.11 11.69 -14.59
CA ALA A 169 5.71 12.82 -15.30
C ALA A 169 6.75 13.56 -14.45
N SER A 170 6.41 13.85 -13.19
CA SER A 170 7.28 14.57 -12.26
C SER A 170 8.06 13.67 -11.30
N GLY A 171 7.67 12.41 -11.11
CA GLY A 171 8.24 11.50 -10.12
C GLY A 171 7.81 11.81 -8.67
N LYS A 172 6.87 12.74 -8.47
CA LYS A 172 6.48 13.20 -7.13
C LYS A 172 5.50 12.23 -6.47
N LEU A 173 5.63 12.11 -5.15
CA LEU A 173 4.66 11.42 -4.33
C LEU A 173 3.33 12.19 -4.33
N LEU A 174 2.27 11.53 -4.78
CA LEU A 174 0.92 12.09 -4.82
C LEU A 174 0.13 11.73 -3.56
N TRP A 175 0.27 10.50 -3.09
CA TRP A 175 -0.50 9.98 -1.98
C TRP A 175 0.25 8.85 -1.28
N LYS A 176 0.11 8.74 0.04
CA LYS A 176 0.71 7.66 0.83
C LYS A 176 -0.21 7.27 1.97
N TYR A 177 -0.30 5.97 2.24
CA TYR A 177 -0.99 5.41 3.40
C TYR A 177 -0.14 4.35 4.08
N GLU A 178 -0.05 4.44 5.41
CA GLU A 178 0.61 3.44 6.23
C GLU A 178 -0.37 2.78 7.21
N LYS A 179 -0.16 1.49 7.45
CA LYS A 179 -0.95 0.74 8.41
C LYS A 179 -0.09 -0.30 9.13
N GLU A 180 -0.25 -0.35 10.44
CA GLU A 180 0.31 -1.42 11.26
C GLU A 180 -0.39 -2.76 10.97
N ILE A 181 0.41 -3.83 10.94
CA ILE A 181 -0.06 -5.20 10.79
C ILE A 181 -0.18 -5.77 12.20
N ASN A 182 -1.40 -6.15 12.58
CA ASN A 182 -1.69 -6.73 13.88
C ASN A 182 -2.74 -7.84 13.73
N LYS A 183 -3.14 -8.47 14.85
CA LYS A 183 -4.15 -9.54 14.88
C LYS A 183 -5.49 -9.21 14.21
N LYS A 184 -5.82 -7.92 14.05
CA LYS A 184 -7.05 -7.43 13.40
C LYS A 184 -6.85 -7.13 11.91
N SER A 185 -5.63 -7.21 11.39
CA SER A 185 -5.34 -6.85 10.01
C SER A 185 -5.82 -7.90 9.01
N GLY A 186 -5.92 -9.17 9.40
CA GLY A 186 -6.44 -10.23 8.53
C GLY A 186 -5.62 -11.52 8.64
N LYS A 187 -6.13 -12.64 8.12
CA LYS A 187 -5.46 -13.95 8.27
C LYS A 187 -4.49 -14.27 7.13
N ASN A 188 -4.43 -13.42 6.11
CA ASN A 188 -3.60 -13.60 4.92
C ASN A 188 -3.44 -12.25 4.20
N THR A 189 -2.58 -12.21 3.18
CA THR A 189 -2.31 -11.00 2.39
C THR A 189 -3.57 -10.36 1.80
N ASN A 190 -4.53 -11.14 1.29
CA ASN A 190 -5.77 -10.58 0.75
C ASN A 190 -6.62 -9.90 1.84
N ASP A 191 -6.74 -10.51 3.02
CA ASP A 191 -7.48 -9.91 4.13
C ASP A 191 -6.78 -8.62 4.62
N LEU A 192 -5.45 -8.64 4.69
CA LEU A 192 -4.63 -7.46 5.02
C LEU A 192 -4.90 -6.31 4.06
N ILE A 193 -4.77 -6.56 2.76
CA ILE A 193 -5.00 -5.55 1.72
C ILE A 193 -6.47 -5.11 1.71
N ASP A 194 -7.43 -6.01 1.84
CA ASP A 194 -8.84 -5.67 1.93
C ASP A 194 -9.14 -4.74 3.11
N GLY A 195 -8.60 -5.05 4.28
CA GLY A 195 -8.77 -4.26 5.49
C GLY A 195 -8.05 -2.91 5.41
N MET A 196 -6.82 -2.91 4.92
CA MET A 196 -6.02 -1.70 4.68
C MET A 196 -6.73 -0.77 3.69
N MET A 197 -7.11 -1.31 2.55
CA MET A 197 -7.75 -0.55 1.49
C MET A 197 -9.17 -0.13 1.84
N LYS A 198 -9.96 -0.89 2.61
CA LYS A 198 -11.26 -0.38 3.11
C LYS A 198 -11.10 0.87 3.99
N SER A 199 -10.05 0.92 4.81
CA SER A 199 -9.70 2.11 5.60
C SER A 199 -9.18 3.24 4.71
N ALA A 200 -8.36 2.93 3.72
CA ALA A 200 -7.77 3.89 2.79
C ALA A 200 -8.75 4.45 1.76
N THR A 201 -9.70 3.64 1.26
CA THR A 201 -10.56 3.93 0.10
C THR A 201 -11.52 5.07 0.37
N ARG A 202 -11.96 5.26 1.63
CA ARG A 202 -12.66 6.50 2.03
C ARG A 202 -11.86 7.77 1.72
N LYS A 203 -10.57 7.65 1.40
CA LYS A 203 -9.59 8.69 1.12
C LYS A 203 -8.69 8.34 -0.08
N PHE A 204 -9.06 7.35 -0.90
CA PHE A 204 -8.30 7.02 -2.10
C PHE A 204 -8.57 8.08 -3.18
N PRO A 205 -7.53 8.70 -3.75
CA PRO A 205 -7.71 9.97 -4.42
C PRO A 205 -8.25 9.82 -5.86
N TYR A 206 -8.18 8.62 -6.44
CA TYR A 206 -8.70 8.31 -7.78
C TYR A 206 -10.15 7.76 -7.80
N GLU A 207 -10.90 7.86 -6.71
CA GLU A 207 -12.33 7.50 -6.70
C GLU A 207 -13.19 8.63 -7.29
N ARG A 208 -14.04 8.36 -8.30
CA ARG A 208 -14.73 9.43 -9.07
C ARG A 208 -15.64 10.33 -8.24
N GLU A 209 -16.29 9.83 -7.18
CA GLU A 209 -17.12 10.69 -6.33
C GLU A 209 -16.29 11.78 -5.64
N LYS A 210 -15.07 11.44 -5.22
CA LYS A 210 -14.12 12.44 -4.70
C LYS A 210 -13.63 13.38 -5.79
N ALA A 211 -13.28 12.84 -6.97
CA ALA A 211 -12.83 13.66 -8.08
C ALA A 211 -13.88 14.69 -8.54
N LYS A 212 -15.18 14.36 -8.45
CA LYS A 212 -16.28 15.29 -8.75
C LYS A 212 -16.41 16.39 -7.70
N ASN A 213 -16.34 16.06 -6.41
CA ASN A 213 -16.47 17.07 -5.36
C ASN A 213 -15.33 18.11 -5.43
N ARG A 214 -14.12 17.70 -5.85
CA ARG A 214 -12.98 18.62 -6.03
C ARG A 214 -13.12 19.58 -7.20
N LYS A 215 -13.89 19.24 -8.23
CA LYS A 215 -14.14 20.15 -9.38
C LYS A 215 -15.16 21.23 -9.07
N ASN A 216 -15.87 21.13 -7.95
CA ASN A 216 -16.96 22.02 -7.56
C ASN A 216 -16.59 22.98 -6.41
N ASP A 217 -15.37 22.87 -5.88
CA ASP A 217 -14.77 23.75 -4.86
C ASP A 217 -13.71 24.64 -5.51
#